data_AF-F0H361-F1
#
_entry.id   AF-F0H361-F1
#
_cell.length_a   1.000
_cell.length_b   1.000
_cell.length_c   1.000
_cell.angle_alpha   90.00
_cell.angle_beta   90.00
_cell.angle_gamma   90.00
#
_symmetry.space_group_name_H-M   'P 1'
#
loop_
_entity.id
_entity.type
_entity.pdbx_description
1 polymer ?
#
loop_
_entity_poly.entity_id
_entity_poly.type
_entity_poly.pdbx_seq_one_letter_code
_entity_poly.pdbx_strand_id
1 'polypeptide(L)'
;MREQLKNKQIMLAPLAGVSDVGFRLISEKYGADKTFTEMVSVNALYYDNKKTNDLLFISENEKNCNIQLFGSKPEVIEKVIKDKINYIDRSKEISFNMGCPVAKITKKW
;
A
#
# COMPACT_ATOMS: atom_id res chain seq x y z
N MET A 1 26.06 -8.69 3.59
CA MET A 1 24.69 -8.27 3.25
C MET A 1 24.26 -8.69 1.84
N ARG A 2 24.86 -8.19 0.74
CA ARG A 2 24.44 -8.57 -0.63
C ARG A 2 24.49 -10.07 -0.92
N GLU A 3 25.52 -10.78 -0.45
CA GLU A 3 25.57 -12.25 -0.60
C GLU A 3 24.52 -12.99 0.24
N GLN A 4 24.19 -12.49 1.44
CA GLN A 4 23.17 -13.09 2.31
C GLN A 4 21.76 -12.90 1.74
N LEU A 5 21.56 -11.86 0.93
CA LEU A 5 20.30 -11.53 0.26
C LEU A 5 20.23 -12.12 -1.17
N LYS A 6 21.25 -12.89 -1.59
CA LYS A 6 21.28 -13.51 -2.91
C LYS A 6 20.06 -14.42 -3.06
N ASN A 7 19.28 -14.19 -4.12
CA ASN A 7 18.02 -14.87 -4.43
C ASN A 7 16.86 -14.62 -3.43
N LYS A 8 16.94 -13.59 -2.58
CA LYS A 8 15.83 -13.13 -1.75
C LYS A 8 15.19 -11.90 -2.37
N GLN A 9 13.86 -11.81 -2.24
CA GLN A 9 13.12 -10.63 -2.63
C GLN A 9 13.31 -9.53 -1.58
N ILE A 10 13.71 -8.34 -2.03
CA ILE A 10 13.90 -7.16 -1.18
C ILE A 10 12.71 -6.24 -1.38
N MET A 11 12.03 -5.93 -0.28
CA MET A 11 10.81 -5.14 -0.30
C MET A 11 10.99 -3.89 0.54
N LEU A 12 10.57 -2.74 0.01
CA LEU A 12 10.34 -1.56 0.83
C LEU A 12 9.04 -1.77 1.60
N ALA A 13 9.09 -1.79 2.93
CA ALA A 13 7.90 -1.91 3.76
C ALA A 13 6.95 -0.69 3.58
N PRO A 14 5.64 -0.89 3.77
CA PRO A 14 4.68 0.21 3.82
C PRO A 14 4.88 1.01 5.11
N LEU A 15 5.13 2.31 4.97
CA LEU A 15 5.46 3.20 6.07
C LEU A 15 4.61 4.46 5.98
N ALA A 16 3.60 4.58 6.84
CA ALA A 16 2.73 5.76 6.88
C ALA A 16 3.54 7.05 7.11
N GLY A 17 3.33 8.04 6.25
CA GLY A 17 4.05 9.31 6.18
C GLY A 17 5.44 9.24 5.55
N VAL A 18 5.86 8.09 5.02
CA VAL A 18 7.24 7.89 4.52
C VAL A 18 7.29 7.23 3.14
N SER A 19 6.53 6.15 2.91
CA SER A 19 6.53 5.41 1.63
C SER A 19 5.69 6.09 0.55
N ASP A 20 5.96 7.38 0.32
CA ASP A 20 5.37 8.17 -0.75
C ASP A 20 5.94 7.79 -2.14
N VAL A 21 5.41 8.40 -3.19
CA VAL A 21 5.83 8.11 -4.57
C VAL A 21 7.33 8.32 -4.79
N GLY A 22 7.91 9.35 -4.17
CA GLY A 22 9.32 9.70 -4.35
C GLY A 22 10.22 8.67 -3.70
N PHE A 23 9.90 8.27 -2.47
CA PHE A 23 10.68 7.26 -1.76
C PHE A 23 10.56 5.88 -2.39
N ARG A 24 9.38 5.52 -2.90
CA ARG A 24 9.18 4.25 -3.63
C ARG A 24 9.98 4.22 -4.92
N LEU A 25 9.96 5.29 -5.72
CA LEU A 25 10.75 5.41 -6.95
C LEU A 25 12.26 5.30 -6.69
N ILE A 26 12.76 5.97 -5.65
CA ILE A 26 14.16 5.86 -5.25
C ILE A 26 14.47 4.43 -4.82
N SER A 27 13.60 3.81 -4.03
CA SER A 27 13.81 2.44 -3.56
C SER A 27 13.84 1.43 -4.72
N GLU A 28 12.94 1.53 -5.69
CA GLU A 28 12.98 0.72 -6.92
C GLU A 28 14.29 0.94 -7.69
N LYS A 29 14.69 2.21 -7.87
CA LYS A 29 15.95 2.57 -8.55
C LYS A 29 17.18 1.93 -7.92
N TYR A 30 17.17 1.75 -6.60
CA TYR A 30 18.29 1.16 -5.84
C TYR A 30 18.12 -0.33 -5.52
N GLY A 31 17.12 -1.00 -6.12
CA GLY A 31 17.02 -2.46 -6.11
C GLY A 31 15.94 -3.04 -5.20
N ALA A 32 14.90 -2.28 -4.85
CA ALA A 32 13.69 -2.86 -4.27
C ALA A 32 12.89 -3.61 -5.35
N ASP A 33 12.66 -4.90 -5.12
CA ASP A 33 11.85 -5.76 -5.99
C ASP A 33 10.35 -5.52 -5.83
N LYS A 34 9.94 -5.02 -4.66
CA LYS A 34 8.56 -4.60 -4.37
C LYS A 34 8.55 -3.36 -3.50
N THR A 35 7.59 -2.50 -3.77
CA THR A 35 7.25 -1.37 -2.89
C THR A 35 5.76 -1.42 -2.57
N PHE A 36 5.36 -0.73 -1.50
CA PHE A 36 3.96 -0.63 -1.10
C PHE A 36 3.61 0.83 -0.91
N THR A 37 2.36 1.20 -1.23
CA THR A 37 1.78 2.46 -0.77
C THR A 37 1.87 2.57 0.75
N GLU A 38 1.66 3.76 1.27
CA GLU A 38 1.28 3.90 2.67
C GLU A 38 0.00 3.09 2.98
N MET A 39 -0.30 2.91 4.27
CA MET A 39 -1.51 2.22 4.70
C MET A 39 -2.78 2.99 4.29
N VAL A 40 -3.58 2.42 3.40
CA VAL A 40 -4.81 3.02 2.88
C VAL A 40 -6.03 2.46 3.60
N SER A 41 -6.85 3.34 4.19
CA SER A 41 -8.04 2.92 4.94
C SER A 41 -9.21 2.64 4.00
N VAL A 42 -9.73 1.41 3.99
CA VAL A 42 -10.94 1.08 3.20
C VAL A 42 -12.16 1.90 3.67
N ASN A 43 -12.28 2.15 4.98
CA ASN A 43 -13.36 2.97 5.52
C ASN A 43 -13.28 4.42 5.01
N ALA A 44 -12.08 5.00 4.94
CA ALA A 44 -11.94 6.37 4.45
C ALA A 44 -12.12 6.44 2.92
N LEU A 45 -11.73 5.40 2.18
CA LEU A 45 -12.03 5.29 0.75
C LEU A 45 -13.53 5.18 0.49
N TYR A 46 -14.25 4.39 1.30
CA TYR A 46 -15.70 4.23 1.17
C TYR A 46 -16.45 5.57 1.31
N TYR A 47 -15.96 6.47 2.18
CA TYR A 47 -16.52 7.82 2.35
C TYR A 47 -15.83 8.90 1.48
N ASP A 48 -15.14 8.51 0.41
CA ASP A 48 -14.50 9.41 -0.55
C ASP A 48 -13.55 10.45 0.08
N ASN A 49 -12.81 10.05 1.11
CA ASN A 49 -11.83 10.93 1.73
C ASN A 49 -10.69 11.27 0.75
N LYS A 50 -10.62 12.54 0.32
CA LYS A 50 -9.63 13.03 -0.65
C LYS A 50 -8.18 12.64 -0.30
N LYS A 51 -7.75 12.88 0.95
CA LYS A 51 -6.39 12.55 1.38
C LYS A 51 -6.07 11.06 1.26
N THR A 52 -7.07 10.20 1.48
CA THR A 52 -6.88 8.74 1.36
C THR A 52 -6.87 8.30 -0.10
N ASN A 53 -7.67 8.94 -0.97
CA ASN A 53 -7.59 8.70 -2.42
C ASN A 53 -6.21 9.09 -2.97
N ASP A 54 -5.59 10.17 -2.47
CA ASP A 54 -4.25 10.58 -2.90
C ASP A 54 -3.18 9.51 -2.59
N LEU A 55 -3.36 8.70 -1.53
CA LEU A 55 -2.45 7.59 -1.19
C LEU A 55 -2.49 6.43 -2.19
N LEU A 56 -3.54 6.33 -3.02
CA LEU A 56 -3.66 5.34 -4.09
C LEU A 56 -2.85 5.72 -5.34
N PHE A 57 -2.26 6.92 -5.37
CA PHE A 57 -1.49 7.37 -6.52
C PHE A 57 -0.22 6.51 -6.71
N ILE A 58 -0.12 5.93 -7.90
CA ILE A 58 1.06 5.22 -8.39
C ILE A 58 1.52 5.93 -9.66
N SER A 59 2.77 6.41 -9.65
CA SER A 59 3.38 7.08 -10.80
C SER A 59 3.56 6.10 -11.96
N GLU A 60 3.54 6.61 -13.19
CA GLU A 60 3.86 5.83 -14.39
C GLU A 60 5.29 5.31 -14.42
N ASN A 61 6.17 5.93 -13.62
CA ASN A 61 7.56 5.49 -13.47
C ASN A 61 7.72 4.37 -12.43
N GLU A 62 6.70 4.10 -11.61
CA GLU A 62 6.72 2.99 -10.65
C GLU A 62 6.36 1.68 -11.37
N LYS A 63 7.19 0.65 -11.16
CA LYS A 63 7.03 -0.65 -11.83
C LYS A 63 6.58 -1.76 -10.88
N ASN A 64 6.92 -1.63 -9.59
CA ASN A 64 6.81 -2.70 -8.60
C ASN A 64 5.96 -2.29 -7.38
N CYS A 65 5.12 -1.25 -7.51
CA CYS A 65 4.26 -0.77 -6.44
C CYS A 65 3.02 -1.65 -6.24
N ASN A 66 2.67 -1.87 -4.97
CA ASN A 66 1.51 -2.62 -4.53
C ASN A 66 0.69 -1.75 -3.58
N ILE A 67 -0.61 -1.96 -3.52
CA ILE A 67 -1.48 -1.20 -2.61
C ILE A 67 -1.59 -1.96 -1.28
N GLN A 68 -1.36 -1.27 -0.15
CA GLN A 68 -1.68 -1.82 1.17
C GLN A 68 -2.97 -1.22 1.72
N LEU A 69 -3.97 -2.06 1.93
CA LEU A 69 -5.26 -1.72 2.52
C LEU A 69 -5.34 -2.10 4.01
N PHE A 70 -6.24 -1.48 4.75
CA PHE A 70 -6.66 -1.94 6.08
C PHE A 70 -8.12 -1.57 6.38
N GLY A 71 -8.78 -2.40 7.19
CA GLY A 71 -10.15 -2.22 7.68
C GLY A 71 -10.69 -3.47 8.36
N SER A 72 -11.91 -3.39 8.93
CA SER A 72 -12.51 -4.50 9.69
C SER A 72 -13.82 -5.04 9.12
N LYS A 73 -14.52 -4.29 8.24
CA LYS A 73 -15.84 -4.68 7.72
C LYS A 73 -15.74 -5.32 6.34
N PRO A 74 -15.99 -6.64 6.19
CA PRO A 74 -15.86 -7.35 4.92
C PRO A 74 -16.65 -6.72 3.76
N GLU A 75 -17.87 -6.23 4.03
CA GLU A 75 -18.74 -5.64 3.01
C GLU A 75 -18.18 -4.32 2.48
N VAL A 76 -17.56 -3.53 3.37
CA VAL A 76 -16.87 -2.27 3.00
C VAL A 76 -15.61 -2.58 2.20
N ILE A 77 -14.83 -3.58 2.63
CA ILE A 77 -13.61 -4.01 1.93
C ILE A 77 -13.95 -4.45 0.50
N GLU A 78 -14.94 -5.34 0.36
CA GLU A 78 -15.38 -5.86 -0.94
C GLU A 78 -15.83 -4.72 -1.87
N LYS A 79 -16.68 -3.81 -1.37
CA LYS A 79 -17.16 -2.69 -2.17
C LYS A 79 -16.03 -1.77 -2.63
N VAL A 80 -15.10 -1.42 -1.73
CA VAL A 80 -13.97 -0.54 -2.07
C VAL A 80 -13.05 -1.20 -3.09
N ILE A 81 -12.79 -2.51 -2.97
CA ILE A 81 -11.99 -3.23 -3.95
C ILE A 81 -12.65 -3.19 -5.33
N LYS A 82 -13.95 -3.53 -5.39
CA LYS A 82 -14.72 -3.52 -6.65
C LYS A 82 -14.80 -2.15 -7.29
N ASP A 83 -15.10 -1.12 -6.50
CA ASP A 83 -15.46 0.20 -7.03
C ASP A 83 -14.23 1.11 -7.26
N LYS A 84 -13.09 0.83 -6.61
CA LYS A 84 -11.93 1.74 -6.62
C LYS A 84 -10.61 1.04 -6.93
N ILE A 85 -10.30 -0.08 -6.28
CA ILE A 85 -8.96 -0.67 -6.35
C ILE A 85 -8.74 -1.46 -7.65
N ASN A 86 -9.75 -2.20 -8.11
CA ASN A 86 -9.66 -3.00 -9.34
C ASN A 86 -9.39 -2.18 -10.61
N TYR A 87 -9.60 -0.86 -10.56
CA TYR A 87 -9.36 0.05 -11.68
C TYR A 87 -7.94 0.65 -11.67
N ILE A 88 -7.09 0.27 -10.71
CA ILE A 88 -5.72 0.75 -10.60
C ILE A 88 -4.77 -0.26 -11.27
N ASP A 89 -4.73 -0.23 -12.60
CA ASP A 89 -3.95 -1.17 -13.43
C ASP A 89 -2.44 -1.18 -13.14
N ARG A 90 -1.94 -0.12 -12.49
CA ARG A 90 -0.51 0.02 -12.16
C ARG A 90 -0.12 -0.75 -10.88
N SER A 91 -1.07 -1.10 -10.02
CA SER A 91 -0.79 -1.91 -8.82
C SER A 91 -0.55 -3.37 -9.23
N LYS A 92 0.49 -4.00 -8.68
CA LYS A 92 0.79 -5.42 -8.96
C LYS A 92 0.01 -6.37 -8.08
N GLU A 93 -0.13 -6.03 -6.80
CA GLU A 93 -0.79 -6.85 -5.80
C GLU A 93 -1.55 -5.97 -4.80
N ILE A 94 -2.50 -6.58 -4.08
CA ILE A 94 -3.16 -5.98 -2.93
C ILE A 94 -2.65 -6.68 -1.67
N SER A 95 -2.09 -5.90 -0.75
CA SER A 95 -1.71 -6.34 0.59
C SER A 95 -2.75 -5.87 1.60
N PHE A 96 -3.03 -6.68 2.62
CA PHE A 96 -3.92 -6.28 3.72
C PHE A 96 -3.12 -6.19 5.03
N ASN A 97 -3.17 -5.04 5.69
CA ASN A 97 -2.49 -4.82 6.95
C ASN A 97 -3.25 -5.51 8.10
N MET A 98 -2.61 -6.51 8.70
CA MET A 98 -3.12 -7.24 9.88
C MET A 98 -2.17 -7.13 11.08
N GLY A 99 -1.18 -6.22 11.02
CA GLY A 99 -0.07 -6.18 11.98
C GLY A 99 0.09 -4.88 12.75
N CYS A 100 -0.58 -3.79 12.37
CA CYS A 100 -0.33 -2.49 12.97
C CYS A 100 -0.88 -2.42 14.42
N PRO A 101 -0.02 -2.23 15.45
CA PRO A 101 -0.46 -2.26 16.84
C PRO A 101 -0.98 -0.91 17.36
N VAL A 102 -0.90 0.16 16.53
CA VAL A 102 -1.20 1.52 16.99
C VAL A 102 -2.65 1.64 17.44
N ALA A 103 -2.87 2.35 18.55
CA ALA A 103 -4.17 2.45 19.21
C ALA A 103 -5.29 2.95 18.27
N LYS A 104 -4.96 3.81 17.30
CA LYS A 104 -5.92 4.32 16.30
C LYS A 104 -6.51 3.21 15.43
N ILE A 105 -5.75 2.14 15.20
CA ILE A 105 -6.18 0.96 14.46
C ILE A 105 -6.82 -0.04 15.42
N THR A 106 -6.12 -0.45 16.48
CA THR A 106 -6.58 -1.51 17.41
C THR A 106 -7.84 -1.18 18.22
N LYS A 107 -8.15 0.10 18.46
CA LYS A 107 -9.40 0.52 19.13
C LYS A 107 -10.59 0.72 18.19
N LYS A 108 -10.39 0.66 16.88
CA LYS A 108 -11.41 0.96 15.86
C LYS A 108 -11.85 -0.26 15.04
N TRP A 109 -11.66 -1.45 15.61
CA TRP A 109 -12.14 -2.70 15.01
C TRP A 109 -13.64 -2.84 15.20
#